data_AF-A0A6L8B847-F1
#
_entry.id   AF-A0A6L8B847-F1
#
_cell.length_a   1.000
_cell.length_b   1.000
_cell.length_c   1.000
_cell.angle_alpha   90.00
_cell.angle_beta   90.00
_cell.angle_gamma   90.00
#
_symmetry.space_group_name_H-M   'P 1'
#
loop_
_entity.id
_entity.type
_entity.pdbx_description
1 polymer ?
#
loop_
_entity_poly.entity_id
_entity_poly.type
_entity_poly.pdbx_seq_one_letter_code
_entity_poly.pdbx_strand_id
1 'polypeptide(L)' 'MQNRQLIFASRNANIVVNGSAELVGHLDLKDSGDRRFVITVAIDKLEVCKVISSTMEGGEKAFKDRQDKFGY' A
#
# COMPACT_ATOMS: atom_id res chain seq x y z
N MET A 1 6.28 19.32 20.41
CA MET A 1 6.11 17.99 19.81
C MET A 1 6.87 17.96 18.50
N GLN A 2 7.64 16.91 18.21
CA GLN A 2 8.47 16.82 17.01
C GLN A 2 7.71 16.01 15.95
N ASN A 3 7.49 16.57 14.74
CA ASN A 3 6.80 15.87 13.67
C ASN A 3 7.69 14.76 13.12
N ARG A 4 7.45 13.52 13.55
CA ARG A 4 8.16 12.34 13.07
C ARG A 4 7.43 11.77 11.86
N GLN A 5 8.16 11.57 10.77
CA GLN A 5 7.69 10.83 9.62
C GLN A 5 8.26 9.40 9.66
N LEU A 6 7.43 8.42 9.34
CA LEU A 6 7.83 7.02 9.22
C LEU A 6 7.60 6.55 7.77
N ILE A 7 8.61 5.92 7.18
CA ILE A 7 8.55 5.38 5.82
C ILE A 7 8.90 3.90 5.90
N PHE A 8 8.06 3.06 5.29
CA PHE A 8 8.23 1.61 5.27
C PHE A 8 8.30 1.13 3.82
N ALA A 9 9.17 0.16 3.55
CA ALA A 9 9.20 -0.59 2.30
C ALA A 9 9.01 -2.07 2.65
N SER A 10 7.93 -2.67 2.14
CA SER A 10 7.54 -4.03 2.51
C SER A 10 6.78 -4.74 1.39
N ARG A 11 6.81 -6.07 1.42
CA ARG A 11 5.97 -6.98 0.60
C ARG A 11 4.71 -7.44 1.33
N ASN A 12 4.58 -7.17 2.64
CA ASN A 12 3.45 -7.60 3.46
C ASN A 12 2.33 -6.56 3.41
N ALA A 13 1.19 -6.95 2.82
CA ALA A 13 0.04 -6.05 2.66
C ALA A 13 -0.50 -5.52 4.00
N ASN A 14 -0.35 -6.25 5.10
CA ASN A 14 -0.85 -5.81 6.41
C ASN A 14 -0.13 -4.56 6.93
N ILE A 15 1.14 -4.35 6.58
CA ILE A 15 1.87 -3.13 7.00
C ILE A 15 1.23 -1.90 6.34
N VAL A 16 0.77 -2.03 5.10
CA VAL A 16 0.12 -0.94 4.36
C VAL A 16 -1.34 -0.79 4.80
N VAL A 17 -2.12 -1.87 4.67
CA VAL A 17 -3.57 -1.86 4.86
C VAL A 17 -3.97 -1.73 6.32
N ASN A 18 -3.37 -2.51 7.22
CA ASN A 18 -3.71 -2.52 8.64
C ASN A 18 -2.85 -1.55 9.47
N GLY A 19 -1.70 -1.12 8.94
CA GLY A 19 -0.84 -0.10 9.55
C GLY A 19 -1.34 1.34 9.39
N SER A 20 -2.50 1.55 8.77
CA SER A 20 -3.11 2.87 8.53
C SER A 20 -2.18 3.83 7.77
N ALA A 21 -1.62 3.36 6.66
CA ALA A 21 -0.77 4.19 5.80
C ALA A 21 -1.57 5.36 5.21
N GLU A 22 -1.03 6.58 5.33
CA GLU A 22 -1.65 7.80 4.79
C GLU A 22 -1.30 8.01 3.31
N LEU A 23 -0.10 7.59 2.90
CA LEU A 23 0.40 7.69 1.53
C LEU A 23 1.06 6.36 1.14
N VAL A 24 0.70 5.85 -0.05
CA VAL A 24 1.23 4.60 -0.57
C VAL A 24 1.88 4.86 -1.93
N GLY A 25 3.12 4.41 -2.07
CA GLY A 25 3.89 4.47 -3.32
C GLY A 25 4.07 3.08 -3.93
N HIS A 26 3.59 2.89 -5.15
CA HIS A 26 3.87 1.69 -5.96
C HIS A 26 5.17 1.91 -6.75
N LEU A 27 6.22 1.20 -6.35
CA LEU A 27 7.49 1.16 -7.06
C LEU A 27 7.51 0.00 -8.06
N ASP A 28 7.74 0.31 -9.34
CA ASP A 28 7.77 -0.68 -10.42
C ASP A 28 9.10 -0.62 -11.20
N LEU A 29 9.44 -1.70 -11.90
CA LEU A 29 10.62 -1.83 -12.75
C LEU A 29 10.24 -1.48 -14.19
N LYS A 30 10.84 -0.43 -14.76
CA LYS A 30 10.68 -0.09 -16.17
C LYS A 30 11.54 -1.00 -17.05
N ASP A 31 11.19 -1.09 -18.33
CA ASP A 31 11.96 -1.83 -19.34
C ASP A 31 13.42 -1.34 -19.46
N SER A 32 13.70 -0.09 -19.09
CA SER A 32 15.05 0.47 -19.00
C SER A 32 15.90 -0.09 -17.86
N GLY A 33 15.32 -0.88 -16.96
CA GLY A 33 15.95 -1.39 -15.74
C GLY A 33 15.84 -0.46 -14.52
N ASP A 34 15.26 0.74 -14.69
CA ASP A 34 15.09 1.71 -13.61
C ASP A 34 13.85 1.40 -12.76
N ARG A 35 13.96 1.59 -11.44
CA ARG A 35 12.81 1.56 -10.54
C ARG A 35 12.22 2.95 -10.38
N ARG A 36 10.91 3.11 -10.56
CA ARG A 36 10.21 4.40 -10.38
C ARG A 36 8.85 4.22 -9.71
N PHE A 37 8.44 5.24 -8.97
CA PHE A 37 7.07 5.30 -8.47
C PHE A 37 6.13 5.56 -9.64
N VAL A 38 5.23 4.62 -9.89
CA VAL A 38 4.22 4.74 -10.97
C VAL A 38 2.94 5.38 -10.43
N ILE A 39 2.66 5.16 -9.15
CA ILE A 39 1.52 5.70 -8.43
C ILE A 39 1.98 6.07 -7.03
N THR A 40 1.62 7.27 -6.56
CA THR A 40 1.83 7.71 -5.18
C THR A 40 0.60 8.46 -4.71
N VAL A 41 -0.29 7.77 -4.00
CA VAL A 41 -1.61 8.26 -3.63
C VAL A 41 -2.04 7.78 -2.25
N ALA A 42 -3.12 8.35 -1.72
CA ALA A 42 -3.72 7.89 -0.47
C ALA A 42 -4.26 6.46 -0.60
N ILE A 43 -4.27 5.71 0.52
CA ILE A 43 -4.66 4.30 0.53
C ILE A 43 -6.13 4.04 0.12
N ASP A 44 -6.98 5.06 0.21
CA ASP A 44 -8.40 4.98 -0.14
C ASP A 44 -8.68 5.06 -1.64
N LYS A 45 -7.65 5.26 -2.47
CA LYS A 45 -7.80 5.31 -3.93
C LYS A 45 -7.89 3.90 -4.51
N LEU A 46 -8.92 3.69 -5.33
CA LEU A 46 -9.18 2.40 -5.96
C LEU A 46 -7.97 1.85 -6.74
N GLU A 47 -7.21 2.72 -7.39
CA GLU A 47 -6.02 2.32 -8.16
C GLU A 47 -4.93 1.69 -7.28
N VAL A 48 -4.70 2.22 -6.07
CA VAL A 48 -3.68 1.67 -5.17
C VAL A 48 -4.19 0.44 -4.45
N CYS A 49 -5.49 0.37 -4.12
CA CYS A 49 -6.11 -0.86 -3.62
C CYS A 49 -5.93 -2.01 -4.60
N LYS A 50 -6.17 -1.77 -5.90
CA LYS A 50 -5.98 -2.78 -6.95
C LYS A 50 -4.53 -3.25 -7.01
N VAL A 51 -3.58 -2.32 -7.00
CA VAL A 51 -2.15 -2.65 -7.00
C VAL A 51 -1.77 -3.49 -5.78
N ILE A 52 -2.18 -3.09 -4.58
CA ILE A 52 -1.89 -3.85 -3.35
C ILE A 52 -2.46 -5.26 -3.44
N SER A 53 -3.72 -5.40 -3.86
CA SER A 53 -4.37 -6.70 -4.03
C SER A 53 -3.70 -7.60 -5.05
N SER A 54 -3.18 -7.05 -6.16
CA SER A 54 -2.56 -7.84 -7.23
C SER A 54 -1.07 -8.11 -7.06
N THR A 55 -0.35 -7.27 -6.30
CA THR A 55 1.13 -7.33 -6.23
C THR A 55 1.66 -7.79 -4.87
N MET A 56 0.94 -7.54 -3.79
CA MET A 56 1.38 -7.87 -2.43
C MET A 56 0.77 -9.19 -1.98
N GLU A 57 1.56 -9.97 -1.24
CA GLU A 57 1.09 -11.21 -0.65
C GLU A 57 -0.02 -10.93 0.36
N GLY A 58 -1.17 -11.58 0.17
CA GLY A 58 -2.33 -11.43 1.04
C GLY A 58 -3.06 -10.09 0.92
N GLY A 59 -2.85 -9.32 -0.15
CA GLY A 59 -3.48 -8.00 -0.35
C GLY A 59 -5.01 -8.02 -0.24
N GLU A 60 -5.68 -8.89 -1.00
CA GLU A 60 -7.15 -9.03 -0.94
C GLU A 60 -7.63 -9.42 0.46
N LYS A 61 -6.93 -10.37 1.09
CA LYS A 61 -7.25 -10.82 2.46
C LYS A 61 -7.09 -9.67 3.46
N ALA A 62 -6.04 -8.86 3.34
CA ALA A 62 -5.81 -7.74 4.25
C ALA A 62 -6.92 -6.69 4.17
N PHE A 63 -7.43 -6.38 2.97
CA PHE A 63 -8.58 -5.48 2.82
C PHE A 63 -9.86 -6.08 3.37
N LYS A 64 -10.12 -7.37 3.10
CA LYS A 64 -11.27 -8.07 3.68
C LYS A 64 -11.23 -8.07 5.21
N ASP A 65 -10.09 -8.43 5.80
CA ASP A 65 -9.91 -8.43 7.26
C ASP A 65 -10.11 -7.02 7.84
N ARG A 66 -9.66 -5.97 7.14
CA ARG A 66 -9.88 -4.57 7.55
C ARG A 66 -11.37 -4.21 7.53
N GLN A 67 -12.08 -4.58 6.47
CA GLN A 67 -13.52 -4.36 6.34
C GLN A 67 -14.30 -5.12 7.42
N ASP A 68 -13.99 -6.39 7.63
CA ASP A 68 -14.64 -7.22 8.65
C ASP A 68 -14.42 -6.65 10.07
N LYS A 69 -13.24 -6.08 10.32
CA LYS A 69 -12.88 -5.54 11.64
C LYS A 69 -13.47 -4.15 11.91
N PHE A 70 -13.60 -3.30 10.90
CA PHE A 70 -13.93 -1.90 11.11
C PHE A 70 -15.13 -1.36 10.32
N GLY A 71 -15.71 -2.15 9.42
CA GLY A 71 -16.92 -1.81 8.67
C GLY A 71 -16.71 -0.94 7.43
N TYR A 72 -15.47 -0.82 6.94
CA TYR A 72 -15.12 -0.12 5.70
C TYR A 72 -14.28 -1.01 4.77
#